data_AF-A0A7S1LQI4-F1
#
_entry.id   AF-A0A7S1LQI4-F1
#
_cell.length_a   1.000
_cell.length_b   1.000
_cell.length_c   1.000
_cell.angle_alpha   90.00
_cell.angle_beta   90.00
_cell.angle_gamma   90.00
#
_symmetry.space_group_name_H-M   'P 1'
#
loop_
_entity.id
_entity.type
_entity.pdbx_description
1 polymer ?
#
loop_
_entity_poly.entity_id
_entity_poly.type
_entity_poly.pdbx_seq_one_letter_code
_entity_poly.pdbx_strand_id
1 'polypeptide(L)'
;MAPGAVAYMAAAPGIRMDDGPVKKRKRAADEENRANRSTDFGAQKSQTVACPHCRRKSVWKDAEYQEGLVTTCPYAECGKTYQAIACPHCRLKNVWKDADYLQGLVTSCPNAECGRSYQTVNCPHCRKINIWKNADYKEGLKTACTYPECGREFQSINCPHCRKLNVWKDGDYKSGAVNICAYEECGKPFQTMSCPHCWNINVWQDADYEQGLVTTCPYASCKKSYQALDCPHCQRINVRKNADYGKGLIYTCAYEDCAQTYQTIGCPHCQRINVRTDADYEQGLVYKCAHTECGGTYQTIGCPHCQTINVRKRADCHRGFIYGCANTKCGKKFQTIGCPHCRRINIWKDADYKEGLVHTCAYDECSRKFQTITCPHCERVNIWKDGFYSPGATISCPYKECGREFQAVNCPHCEVLNIWKDANYQEGLVYTCVDDQCQGRFKTLEGRVLESS
;
A
#
# COMPACT_ATOMS: atom_id res chain seq x y z
N MET A 1 6.88 -13.66 24.10
CA MET A 1 6.40 -12.81 22.98
C MET A 1 7.63 -12.20 22.32
N ALA A 2 7.99 -12.67 21.13
CA ALA A 2 9.10 -12.12 20.36
C ALA A 2 8.56 -11.03 19.42
N PRO A 3 9.21 -9.87 19.28
CA PRO A 3 8.83 -8.89 18.28
C PRO A 3 9.15 -9.48 16.90
N GLY A 4 8.13 -9.56 16.05
CA GLY A 4 8.24 -10.06 14.68
C GLY A 4 9.20 -9.21 13.87
N ALA A 5 10.12 -9.88 13.16
CA ALA A 5 11.08 -9.26 12.28
C ALA A 5 10.38 -8.36 11.25
N VAL A 6 10.62 -7.06 11.36
CA VAL A 6 10.38 -6.10 10.29
C VAL A 6 11.42 -6.42 9.22
N ALA A 7 10.99 -6.87 8.05
CA ALA A 7 11.87 -7.03 6.90
C ALA A 7 12.39 -5.63 6.52
N TYR A 8 13.61 -5.32 6.96
CA TYR A 8 14.35 -4.16 6.49
C TYR A 8 14.67 -4.41 5.02
N MET A 9 13.89 -3.81 4.11
CA MET A 9 14.28 -3.70 2.72
C MET A 9 15.60 -2.95 2.66
N ALA A 10 16.65 -3.64 2.21
CA ALA A 10 17.92 -3.01 1.93
C ALA A 10 17.69 -1.87 0.94
N ALA A 11 18.02 -0.65 1.36
CA ALA A 11 18.07 0.48 0.44
C ALA A 11 19.06 0.11 -0.66
N ALA A 12 18.61 0.10 -1.92
CA ALA A 12 19.52 0.17 -3.05
C ALA A 12 20.48 1.35 -2.78
N PRO A 13 21.81 1.17 -2.92
CA PRO A 13 22.76 2.21 -2.61
C PRO A 13 22.39 3.46 -3.40
N GLY A 14 22.16 4.55 -2.68
CA GLY A 14 22.06 5.86 -3.29
C GLY A 14 23.33 6.07 -4.10
N ILE A 15 23.19 6.06 -5.42
CA ILE A 15 24.31 6.25 -6.34
C ILE A 15 24.83 7.66 -6.10
N ARG A 16 25.91 7.77 -5.32
CA ARG A 16 26.78 8.94 -5.30
C ARG A 16 27.40 9.03 -6.69
N MET A 17 27.11 10.11 -7.40
CA MET A 17 27.92 10.48 -8.56
C MET A 17 29.26 10.98 -8.03
N ASP A 18 30.33 10.22 -8.24
CA ASP A 18 31.69 10.63 -7.93
C ASP A 18 32.12 11.78 -8.85
N ASP A 19 32.52 12.90 -8.26
CA ASP A 19 33.12 14.05 -8.93
C ASP A 19 34.57 13.73 -9.34
N GLY A 20 34.72 12.96 -10.43
CA GLY A 20 36.01 12.76 -11.12
C GLY A 20 36.55 14.05 -11.77
N PRO A 21 37.83 14.08 -12.21
CA PRO A 21 38.64 15.30 -12.34
C PRO A 21 38.10 16.30 -13.39
N VAL A 22 37.27 17.24 -12.91
CA VAL A 22 36.50 18.24 -13.66
C VAL A 22 37.38 19.23 -14.45
N LYS A 23 38.63 19.48 -14.04
CA LYS A 23 39.41 20.63 -14.54
C LYS A 23 40.03 20.47 -15.94
N LYS A 24 40.45 19.26 -16.36
CA LYS A 24 41.08 19.05 -17.68
C LYS A 24 40.08 18.83 -18.82
N ARG A 25 38.90 18.25 -18.54
CA ARG A 25 37.78 18.17 -19.50
C ARG A 25 37.16 19.54 -19.82
N LYS A 26 37.29 20.50 -18.90
CA LYS A 26 36.66 21.84 -18.94
C LYS A 26 37.05 22.67 -20.16
N ARG A 27 38.35 22.78 -20.47
CA ARG A 27 38.84 23.66 -21.55
C ARG A 27 38.50 23.16 -22.96
N ALA A 28 38.53 21.85 -23.17
CA ALA A 28 38.26 21.26 -24.49
C ALA A 28 36.77 21.33 -24.86
N ALA A 29 35.87 21.09 -23.89
CA ALA A 29 34.43 21.19 -24.10
C ALA A 29 33.98 22.64 -24.38
N ASP A 30 34.60 23.63 -23.72
CA ASP A 30 34.28 25.05 -23.94
C ASP A 30 34.70 25.53 -25.35
N GLU A 31 35.84 25.06 -25.85
CA GLU A 31 36.35 25.40 -27.20
C GLU A 31 35.53 24.72 -28.31
N GLU A 32 35.08 23.49 -28.07
CA GLU A 32 34.19 22.71 -28.94
C GLU A 32 32.77 23.30 -29.01
N ASN A 33 32.23 23.80 -27.90
CA ASN A 33 30.94 24.48 -27.86
C ASN A 33 30.98 25.86 -28.53
N ARG A 34 32.14 26.55 -28.52
CA ARG A 34 32.33 27.85 -29.17
C ARG A 34 32.25 27.76 -30.70
N ALA A 35 32.69 26.64 -31.27
CA ALA A 35 32.64 26.38 -32.72
C ALA A 35 31.20 26.15 -33.26
N ASN A 36 30.24 25.92 -32.37
CA ASN A 36 28.85 25.54 -32.68
C ASN A 36 27.80 26.61 -32.30
N ARG A 37 28.17 27.91 -32.29
CA ARG A 37 27.18 29.00 -32.13
C ARG A 37 26.20 29.01 -33.31
N SER A 38 24.91 28.83 -33.02
CA SER A 38 23.82 28.95 -33.98
C SER A 38 23.43 30.42 -34.18
N THR A 39 23.43 30.87 -35.44
CA THR A 39 22.72 32.06 -35.92
C THR A 39 21.40 31.61 -36.53
N ASP A 40 20.32 32.29 -36.16
CA ASP A 40 18.97 32.25 -36.74
C ASP A 40 18.02 31.06 -36.46
N PHE A 41 16.83 31.43 -35.96
CA PHE A 41 15.57 30.68 -35.99
C PHE A 41 14.61 31.31 -37.01
N GLY A 42 15.11 31.59 -38.21
CA GLY A 42 14.32 32.03 -39.36
C GLY A 42 14.57 31.09 -40.54
N ALA A 43 13.60 30.22 -40.83
CA ALA A 43 13.39 29.55 -42.12
C ALA A 43 14.62 29.06 -42.95
N GLN A 44 15.72 28.63 -42.33
CA GLN A 44 16.83 27.99 -43.05
C GLN A 44 16.81 26.47 -42.87
N LYS A 45 16.71 25.78 -44.01
CA LYS A 45 16.64 24.31 -44.19
C LYS A 45 17.96 23.58 -43.86
N SER A 46 18.86 24.16 -43.07
CA SER A 46 20.14 23.52 -42.76
C SER A 46 20.62 23.76 -41.34
N GLN A 47 20.91 22.68 -40.61
CA GLN A 47 21.59 22.74 -39.32
C GLN A 47 23.07 22.41 -39.48
N THR A 48 23.94 23.16 -38.79
CA THR A 48 25.38 22.88 -38.77
C THR A 48 25.80 22.39 -37.40
N VAL A 49 26.45 21.23 -37.34
CA VAL A 49 27.02 20.66 -36.11
C VAL A 49 28.43 20.16 -36.41
N ALA A 50 29.43 20.61 -35.65
CA ALA A 50 30.77 20.06 -35.72
C ALA A 50 30.82 18.68 -35.03
N CYS A 51 31.33 17.67 -35.74
CA CYS A 51 31.54 16.35 -35.17
C CYS A 51 32.62 16.40 -34.07
N PRO A 52 32.38 15.84 -32.87
CA PRO A 52 33.32 15.91 -31.77
C PRO A 52 34.59 15.05 -31.95
N HIS A 53 34.57 14.17 -32.95
CA HIS A 53 35.68 13.26 -33.23
C HIS A 53 36.66 13.81 -34.27
N CYS A 54 36.16 14.44 -35.33
CA CYS A 54 36.99 14.95 -36.43
C CYS A 54 36.94 16.47 -36.61
N ARG A 55 36.12 17.18 -35.81
CA ARG A 55 35.89 18.63 -35.82
C ARG A 55 35.34 19.21 -37.12
N ARG A 56 35.06 18.38 -38.12
CA ARG A 56 34.44 18.81 -39.37
C ARG A 56 32.98 19.18 -39.13
N LYS A 57 32.55 20.27 -39.78
CA LYS A 57 31.17 20.77 -39.71
C LYS A 57 30.32 20.02 -40.71
N SER A 58 29.35 19.26 -40.22
CA SER A 58 28.33 18.64 -41.06
C SER A 58 27.18 19.63 -41.24
N VAL A 59 26.81 19.88 -42.49
CA VAL A 59 25.62 20.68 -42.86
C VAL A 59 24.53 19.70 -43.22
N TRP A 60 23.52 19.60 -42.35
CA TRP A 60 22.41 18.69 -42.51
C TRP A 60 21.24 19.43 -43.14
N LYS A 61 20.82 19.01 -44.34
CA LYS A 61 19.66 19.59 -45.03
C LYS A 61 18.40 18.76 -44.74
N ASP A 62 17.25 19.42 -44.75
CA ASP A 62 15.91 18.80 -44.83
C ASP A 62 15.66 17.59 -43.88
N ALA A 63 15.77 17.83 -42.56
CA ALA A 63 15.34 16.90 -41.50
C ALA A 63 16.15 15.60 -41.27
N GLU A 64 17.29 15.41 -41.95
CA GLU A 64 18.17 14.25 -41.71
C GLU A 64 18.80 14.23 -40.31
N TYR A 65 19.06 15.42 -39.75
CA TYR A 65 19.58 15.55 -38.39
C TYR A 65 18.46 15.82 -37.40
N GLN A 66 18.37 14.98 -36.37
CA GLN A 66 17.41 15.11 -35.27
C GLN A 66 18.17 15.33 -33.97
N GLU A 67 17.93 16.49 -33.34
CA GLU A 67 18.53 16.78 -32.04
C GLU A 67 18.21 15.69 -31.01
N GLY A 68 19.22 15.35 -30.21
CA GLY A 68 19.12 14.34 -29.17
C GLY A 68 19.14 12.88 -29.65
N LEU A 69 19.09 12.62 -30.96
CA LEU A 69 19.24 11.27 -31.50
C LEU A 69 20.69 10.96 -31.87
N VAL A 70 21.05 9.69 -31.75
CA VAL A 70 22.34 9.17 -32.17
C VAL A 70 22.51 9.42 -33.67
N THR A 71 23.56 10.16 -34.01
CA THR A 71 23.88 10.55 -35.38
C THR A 71 25.27 10.04 -35.71
N THR A 72 25.44 9.43 -36.88
CA THR A 72 26.75 9.02 -37.41
C THR A 72 27.37 10.16 -38.20
N CYS A 73 28.66 10.45 -37.97
CA CYS A 73 29.39 11.44 -38.75
C CYS A 73 29.39 11.05 -40.24
N PRO A 74 28.94 11.93 -41.15
CA PRO A 74 28.77 11.60 -42.57
C PRO A 74 30.11 11.47 -43.33
N TYR A 75 31.22 11.91 -42.72
CA TYR A 75 32.55 11.75 -43.28
C TYR A 75 33.04 10.32 -43.07
N ALA A 76 33.26 9.59 -44.17
CA ALA A 76 33.60 8.17 -44.16
C ALA A 76 34.85 7.84 -43.32
N GLU A 77 35.85 8.73 -43.34
CA GLU A 77 37.08 8.60 -42.54
C GLU A 77 36.86 8.77 -41.03
N CYS A 78 35.73 9.36 -40.61
CA CYS A 78 35.35 9.47 -39.21
C CYS A 78 34.40 8.34 -38.83
N GLY A 79 33.21 8.28 -39.44
CA GLY A 79 32.20 7.24 -39.21
C GLY A 79 31.71 7.06 -37.76
N LYS A 80 32.15 7.89 -36.80
CA LYS A 80 31.79 7.77 -35.39
C LYS A 80 30.45 8.41 -35.08
N THR A 81 29.75 7.84 -34.11
CA THR A 81 28.48 8.36 -33.61
C THR A 81 28.69 9.49 -32.60
N TYR A 82 27.70 10.37 -32.50
CA TYR A 82 27.60 11.41 -31.48
C TYR A 82 26.12 11.83 -31.34
N GLN A 83 25.83 12.61 -30.30
CA GLN A 83 24.54 13.31 -30.15
C GLN A 83 24.80 14.79 -29.94
N ALA A 84 23.87 15.65 -30.37
CA ALA A 84 23.91 17.05 -29.95
C ALA A 84 22.50 17.67 -29.81
N ILE A 85 22.39 18.60 -28.87
CA ILE A 85 21.15 19.33 -28.56
C ILE A 85 21.48 20.80 -28.31
N ALA A 86 20.67 21.70 -28.84
CA ALA A 86 20.77 23.11 -28.50
C ALA A 86 20.23 23.36 -27.08
N CYS A 87 21.05 23.96 -26.21
CA CYS A 87 20.58 24.40 -24.91
C CYS A 87 19.47 25.46 -25.09
N PRO A 88 18.28 25.28 -24.51
CA PRO A 88 17.18 26.22 -24.71
C PRO A 88 17.36 27.57 -24.01
N HIS A 89 18.37 27.70 -23.15
CA HIS A 89 18.68 28.92 -22.40
C HIS A 89 19.71 29.81 -23.10
N CYS A 90 20.78 29.23 -23.64
CA CYS A 90 21.89 29.98 -24.25
C CYS A 90 22.13 29.65 -25.73
N ARG A 91 21.33 28.75 -26.32
CA ARG A 91 21.38 28.32 -27.73
C ARG A 91 22.69 27.67 -28.20
N LEU A 92 23.64 27.43 -27.30
CA LEU A 92 24.85 26.67 -27.60
C LEU A 92 24.50 25.19 -27.75
N LYS A 93 25.13 24.52 -28.71
CA LYS A 93 24.99 23.08 -28.90
C LYS A 93 25.81 22.35 -27.86
N ASN A 94 25.15 21.53 -27.06
CA ASN A 94 25.78 20.56 -26.20
C ASN A 94 26.02 19.30 -27.03
N VAL A 95 27.25 18.79 -27.03
CA VAL A 95 27.67 17.65 -27.85
C VAL A 95 28.13 16.51 -26.95
N TRP A 96 27.57 15.32 -27.16
CA TRP A 96 27.96 14.09 -26.48
C TRP A 96 28.75 13.23 -27.46
N LYS A 97 30.06 13.21 -27.25
CA LYS A 97 31.02 12.50 -28.12
C LYS A 97 30.74 11.01 -28.20
N ASP A 98 30.33 10.40 -27.09
CA ASP A 98 30.14 8.95 -27.00
C ASP A 98 28.68 8.53 -27.20
N ALA A 99 27.82 9.47 -27.63
CA ALA A 99 26.38 9.24 -27.85
C ALA A 99 25.68 8.59 -26.63
N ASP A 100 26.02 9.09 -25.44
CA ASP A 100 25.50 8.66 -24.14
C ASP A 100 24.41 9.61 -23.58
N TYR A 101 23.90 10.54 -24.39
CA TYR A 101 22.78 11.40 -24.01
C TYR A 101 21.49 10.59 -23.88
N LEU A 102 20.86 10.71 -22.72
CA LEU A 102 19.61 10.05 -22.38
C LEU A 102 18.47 11.06 -22.34
N GLN A 103 17.49 10.85 -23.23
CA GLN A 103 16.26 11.64 -23.27
C GLN A 103 15.46 11.47 -21.97
N GLY A 104 14.72 12.50 -21.59
CA GLY A 104 13.92 12.54 -20.37
C GLY A 104 14.71 12.80 -19.09
N LEU A 105 16.05 12.63 -19.09
CA LEU A 105 16.87 12.92 -17.92
C LEU A 105 17.27 14.40 -17.82
N VAL A 106 17.36 14.90 -16.58
CA VAL A 106 17.82 16.26 -16.29
C VAL A 106 19.24 16.44 -16.79
N THR A 107 19.42 17.43 -17.66
CA THR A 107 20.69 17.74 -18.30
C THR A 107 21.08 19.17 -17.98
N SER A 108 22.25 19.38 -17.38
CA SER A 108 22.80 20.71 -17.17
C SER A 108 23.58 21.17 -18.39
N CYS A 109 23.41 22.43 -18.80
CA CYS A 109 24.21 22.99 -19.88
C CYS A 109 25.69 23.06 -19.44
N PRO A 110 26.63 22.44 -20.20
CA PRO A 110 28.05 22.44 -19.87
C PRO A 110 28.71 23.82 -20.00
N ASN A 111 28.10 24.76 -20.73
CA ASN A 111 28.59 26.14 -20.76
C ASN A 111 28.50 26.75 -19.36
N ALA A 112 29.66 27.12 -18.81
CA ALA A 112 29.80 27.72 -17.49
C ALA A 112 29.00 29.02 -17.31
N GLU A 113 28.81 29.82 -18.36
CA GLU A 113 27.99 31.04 -18.30
C GLU A 113 26.48 30.73 -18.21
N CYS A 114 26.06 29.58 -18.73
CA CYS A 114 24.66 29.16 -18.70
C CYS A 114 24.36 28.34 -17.44
N GLY A 115 24.99 27.16 -17.30
CA GLY A 115 24.81 26.23 -16.17
C GLY A 115 23.39 25.72 -15.92
N ARG A 116 22.38 26.21 -16.64
CA ARG A 116 20.96 25.88 -16.39
C ARG A 116 20.62 24.47 -16.87
N SER A 117 19.74 23.83 -16.12
CA SER A 117 19.22 22.50 -16.44
C SER A 117 18.03 22.55 -17.38
N TYR A 118 17.85 21.50 -18.16
CA TYR A 118 16.71 21.28 -19.04
C TYR A 118 16.51 19.78 -19.28
N GLN A 119 15.38 19.39 -19.86
CA GLN A 119 15.12 18.03 -20.33
C GLN A 119 14.60 18.08 -21.77
N THR A 120 14.85 17.01 -22.53
CA THR A 120 14.27 16.86 -23.86
C THR A 120 13.80 15.44 -24.13
N VAL A 121 12.73 15.30 -24.91
CA VAL A 121 12.20 14.02 -25.38
C VAL A 121 11.64 14.21 -26.78
N ASN A 122 12.04 13.34 -27.70
CA ASN A 122 11.53 13.37 -29.07
C ASN A 122 10.12 12.77 -29.09
N CYS A 123 9.18 13.49 -29.67
CA CYS A 123 7.83 12.99 -29.87
C CYS A 123 7.86 11.76 -30.79
N PRO A 124 7.32 10.60 -30.38
CA PRO A 124 7.38 9.41 -31.22
C PRO A 124 6.45 9.47 -32.45
N HIS A 125 5.55 10.47 -32.51
CA HIS A 125 4.61 10.67 -33.61
C HIS A 125 5.17 11.56 -34.72
N CYS A 126 5.76 12.71 -34.36
CA CYS A 126 6.27 13.69 -35.34
C CYS A 126 7.79 13.82 -35.35
N ARG A 127 8.50 13.10 -34.45
CA ARG A 127 9.96 13.13 -34.26
C ARG A 127 10.54 14.49 -33.86
N LYS A 128 9.71 15.49 -33.61
CA LYS A 128 10.15 16.80 -33.10
C LYS A 128 10.49 16.72 -31.62
N ILE A 129 11.47 17.53 -31.20
CA ILE A 129 12.00 17.54 -29.84
C ILE A 129 11.14 18.40 -28.92
N ASN A 130 10.54 17.79 -27.89
CA ASN A 130 9.90 18.53 -26.81
C ASN A 130 10.99 18.99 -25.84
N ILE A 131 10.87 20.23 -25.34
CA ILE A 131 11.88 20.84 -24.48
C ILE A 131 11.24 21.39 -23.21
N TRP A 132 11.73 20.94 -22.07
CA TRP A 132 11.37 21.45 -20.75
C TRP A 132 12.51 22.29 -20.21
N LYS A 133 12.40 23.61 -20.39
CA LYS A 133 13.45 24.57 -20.01
C LYS A 133 13.75 24.57 -18.51
N ASN A 134 12.78 24.18 -17.68
CA ASN A 134 12.93 24.18 -16.23
C ASN A 134 13.21 22.78 -15.66
N ALA A 135 13.45 21.78 -16.52
CA ALA A 135 13.67 20.39 -16.11
C ALA A 135 12.53 19.85 -15.21
N ASP A 136 11.29 20.14 -15.60
CA ASP A 136 10.05 19.74 -14.96
C ASP A 136 9.32 18.58 -15.66
N TYR A 137 9.94 17.96 -16.67
CA TYR A 137 9.42 16.75 -17.30
C TYR A 137 9.38 15.59 -16.28
N LYS A 138 8.25 14.89 -16.25
CA LYS A 138 8.02 13.74 -15.38
C LYS A 138 7.79 12.51 -16.25
N GLU A 139 8.73 11.57 -16.18
CA GLU A 139 8.60 10.26 -16.82
C GLU A 139 7.29 9.56 -16.40
N GLY A 140 6.78 8.68 -17.25
CA GLY A 140 5.55 7.91 -16.99
C GLY A 140 4.25 8.73 -16.99
N LEU A 141 4.29 10.06 -16.98
CA LEU A 141 3.10 10.90 -17.16
C LEU A 141 2.78 11.10 -18.65
N LYS A 142 1.48 11.09 -18.95
CA LYS A 142 1.00 11.46 -20.28
C LYS A 142 1.45 12.86 -20.63
N THR A 143 2.08 12.97 -21.78
CA THR A 143 2.69 14.20 -22.27
C THR A 143 2.19 14.46 -23.67
N ALA A 144 1.50 15.57 -23.89
CA ALA A 144 1.13 16.03 -25.21
C ALA A 144 2.36 16.63 -25.92
N CYS A 145 2.52 16.32 -27.21
CA CYS A 145 3.53 16.95 -28.03
C CYS A 145 3.29 18.47 -28.10
N THR A 146 4.30 19.29 -27.77
CA THR A 146 4.21 20.76 -27.72
C THR A 146 3.98 21.42 -29.07
N TYR A 147 4.13 20.66 -30.15
CA TYR A 147 3.89 21.10 -31.52
C TYR A 147 2.42 20.92 -31.90
N PRO A 148 1.66 22.02 -32.14
CA PRO A 148 0.21 21.97 -32.35
C PRO A 148 -0.25 21.07 -33.50
N GLU A 149 0.53 21.00 -34.58
CA GLU A 149 0.25 20.14 -35.73
C GLU A 149 0.37 18.64 -35.43
N CYS A 150 1.06 18.30 -34.33
CA CYS A 150 1.09 16.93 -33.83
C CYS A 150 0.07 16.78 -32.70
N GLY A 151 0.23 17.51 -31.59
CA GLY A 151 -0.66 17.49 -30.41
C GLY A 151 -0.86 16.14 -29.72
N ARG A 152 -0.37 15.03 -30.29
CA ARG A 152 -0.60 13.67 -29.79
C ARG A 152 0.13 13.44 -28.49
N GLU A 153 -0.53 12.70 -27.60
CA GLU A 153 0.03 12.27 -26.34
C GLU A 153 1.01 11.12 -26.53
N PHE A 154 1.96 10.99 -25.60
CA PHE A 154 2.81 9.84 -25.44
C PHE A 154 3.25 9.74 -23.97
N GLN A 155 3.81 8.59 -23.59
CA GLN A 155 4.49 8.40 -22.31
C GLN A 155 5.87 7.81 -22.57
N SER A 156 6.82 8.11 -21.69
CA SER A 156 8.13 7.48 -21.75
C SER A 156 8.78 7.33 -20.40
N ILE A 157 9.60 6.28 -20.26
CA ILE A 157 10.30 5.89 -19.04
C ILE A 157 11.66 5.32 -19.44
N ASN A 158 12.71 5.73 -18.74
CA ASN A 158 14.02 5.12 -18.92
C ASN A 158 14.07 3.74 -18.24
N CYS A 159 14.48 2.71 -18.98
CA CYS A 159 14.64 1.38 -18.41
C CYS A 159 15.70 1.42 -17.30
N PRO A 160 15.44 0.90 -16.09
CA PRO A 160 16.44 0.90 -15.02
C PRO A 160 17.68 0.06 -15.34
N HIS A 161 17.55 -0.95 -16.21
CA HIS A 161 18.61 -1.90 -16.54
C HIS A 161 19.59 -1.38 -17.57
N CYS A 162 19.08 -0.85 -18.69
CA CYS A 162 19.91 -0.40 -19.81
C CYS A 162 19.88 1.11 -20.04
N ARG A 163 19.09 1.85 -19.25
CA ARG A 163 18.88 3.31 -19.35
C ARG A 163 18.34 3.82 -20.68
N LYS A 164 17.89 2.93 -21.57
CA LYS A 164 17.26 3.33 -22.83
C LYS A 164 15.80 3.73 -22.61
N LEU A 165 15.36 4.74 -23.36
CA LEU A 165 14.01 5.30 -23.26
C LEU A 165 13.00 4.35 -23.91
N ASN A 166 12.06 3.86 -23.11
CA ASN A 166 10.88 3.14 -23.57
C ASN A 166 9.77 4.15 -23.82
N VAL A 167 9.04 4.00 -24.93
CA VAL A 167 8.03 4.96 -25.37
C VAL A 167 6.72 4.25 -25.71
N TRP A 168 5.65 4.70 -25.07
CA TRP A 168 4.28 4.28 -25.33
C TRP A 168 3.60 5.35 -26.16
N LYS A 169 3.44 5.07 -27.46
CA LYS A 169 2.95 6.04 -28.45
C LYS A 169 1.55 6.52 -28.14
N ASP A 170 0.68 5.67 -27.63
CA ASP A 170 -0.72 6.02 -27.38
C ASP A 170 -0.97 6.42 -25.90
N GLY A 171 0.11 6.53 -25.11
CA GLY A 171 0.00 6.81 -23.69
C GLY A 171 -0.78 5.74 -22.94
N ASP A 172 -0.57 4.47 -23.30
CA ASP A 172 -1.18 3.29 -22.70
C ASP A 172 -0.32 2.67 -21.58
N TYR A 173 0.73 3.38 -21.13
CA TYR A 173 1.56 2.94 -20.02
C TYR A 173 0.73 2.81 -18.73
N LYS A 174 0.77 1.61 -18.14
CA LYS A 174 0.07 1.30 -16.88
C LYS A 174 1.05 1.34 -15.71
N SER A 175 0.90 2.37 -14.87
CA SER A 175 1.64 2.51 -13.61
C SER A 175 1.45 1.28 -12.71
N GLY A 176 2.53 0.72 -12.18
CA GLY A 176 2.52 -0.49 -11.35
C GLY A 176 2.44 -1.82 -12.11
N ALA A 177 2.12 -1.81 -13.41
CA ALA A 177 2.15 -3.03 -14.22
C ALA A 177 3.59 -3.46 -14.54
N VAL A 178 3.79 -4.76 -14.73
CA VAL A 178 5.08 -5.30 -15.22
C VAL A 178 5.26 -4.87 -16.66
N ASN A 179 6.38 -4.20 -16.94
CA ASN A 179 6.78 -3.76 -18.27
C ASN A 179 8.04 -4.51 -18.68
N ILE A 180 8.13 -4.89 -19.96
CA ILE A 180 9.35 -5.47 -20.53
C ILE A 180 10.08 -4.37 -21.29
N CYS A 181 11.40 -4.25 -21.10
CA CYS A 181 12.18 -3.30 -21.89
C CYS A 181 12.05 -3.61 -23.39
N ALA A 182 11.65 -2.62 -24.18
CA ALA A 182 11.41 -2.74 -25.62
C ALA A 182 12.67 -3.01 -26.47
N TYR A 183 13.86 -2.95 -25.86
CA TYR A 183 15.13 -3.21 -26.52
C TYR A 183 15.53 -4.66 -26.26
N GLU A 184 15.65 -5.44 -27.34
CA GLU A 184 15.85 -6.89 -27.32
C GLU A 184 17.10 -7.29 -26.53
N GLU A 185 18.19 -6.54 -26.67
CA GLU A 185 19.43 -6.77 -25.93
C GLU A 185 19.31 -6.58 -24.41
N CYS A 186 18.26 -5.88 -23.96
CA CYS A 186 17.93 -5.76 -22.55
C CYS A 186 16.87 -6.79 -22.16
N GLY A 187 15.67 -6.71 -22.74
CA GLY A 187 14.56 -7.65 -22.53
C GLY A 187 14.10 -7.86 -21.07
N LYS A 188 14.66 -7.14 -20.09
CA LYS A 188 14.39 -7.35 -18.67
C LYS A 188 13.06 -6.72 -18.25
N PRO A 189 12.30 -7.37 -17.35
CA PRO A 189 11.11 -6.78 -16.77
C PRO A 189 11.48 -5.65 -15.80
N PHE A 190 10.54 -4.73 -15.58
CA PHE A 190 10.60 -3.73 -14.53
C PHE A 190 9.18 -3.22 -14.23
N GLN A 191 8.97 -2.63 -13.06
CA GLN A 191 7.75 -1.88 -12.74
C GLN A 191 8.14 -0.47 -12.31
N THR A 192 7.27 0.50 -12.58
CA THR A 192 7.42 1.82 -12.01
C THR A 192 6.10 2.42 -11.56
N MET A 193 6.15 3.34 -10.60
CA MET A 193 4.96 4.02 -10.09
C MET A 193 5.32 5.39 -9.55
N SER A 194 4.54 6.39 -9.92
CA SER A 194 4.70 7.73 -9.37
C SER A 194 4.26 7.77 -7.91
N CYS A 195 5.13 8.27 -7.03
CA CYS A 195 4.79 8.53 -5.65
C CYS A 195 3.71 9.63 -5.58
N PRO A 196 2.57 9.41 -4.92
CA PRO A 196 1.46 10.38 -4.89
C PRO A 196 1.76 11.63 -4.03
N HIS A 197 2.90 11.63 -3.32
CA HIS A 197 3.32 12.72 -2.44
C HIS A 197 4.26 13.72 -3.11
N CYS A 198 5.15 13.23 -3.99
CA CYS A 198 6.20 14.05 -4.62
C CYS A 198 6.28 13.90 -6.14
N TRP A 199 5.48 13.01 -6.73
CA TRP A 199 5.45 12.70 -8.17
C TRP A 199 6.77 12.16 -8.75
N ASN A 200 7.77 11.86 -7.92
CA ASN A 200 8.93 11.10 -8.35
C ASN A 200 8.56 9.63 -8.56
N ILE A 201 9.26 8.96 -9.47
CA ILE A 201 8.96 7.59 -9.89
C ILE A 201 9.73 6.60 -9.04
N ASN A 202 8.99 5.75 -8.35
CA ASN A 202 9.55 4.56 -7.73
C ASN A 202 9.77 3.49 -8.80
N VAL A 203 10.90 2.81 -8.74
CA VAL A 203 11.29 1.80 -9.72
C VAL A 203 11.60 0.50 -8.99
N TRP A 204 11.00 -0.59 -9.47
CA TRP A 204 11.27 -1.96 -9.06
C TRP A 204 11.93 -2.66 -10.24
N GLN A 205 13.25 -2.81 -10.16
CA GLN A 205 14.06 -3.30 -11.28
C GLN A 205 13.73 -4.75 -11.59
N ASP A 206 13.39 -5.56 -10.59
CA ASP A 206 13.08 -6.98 -10.78
C ASP A 206 11.59 -7.26 -10.93
N ALA A 207 10.77 -6.21 -11.06
CA ALA A 207 9.31 -6.30 -11.16
C ALA A 207 8.65 -7.11 -10.03
N ASP A 208 9.12 -6.86 -8.80
CA ASP A 208 8.70 -7.51 -7.55
C ASP A 208 7.70 -6.67 -6.72
N TYR A 209 7.12 -5.62 -7.29
CA TYR A 209 6.06 -4.86 -6.62
C TYR A 209 4.76 -5.67 -6.59
N GLU A 210 4.34 -6.06 -5.39
CA GLU A 210 3.02 -6.62 -5.14
C GLU A 210 2.02 -5.51 -4.78
N GLN A 211 0.84 -5.54 -5.41
CA GLN A 211 -0.23 -4.58 -5.13
C GLN A 211 -0.72 -4.68 -3.67
N GLY A 212 -1.10 -3.53 -3.10
CA GLY A 212 -1.56 -3.43 -1.72
C GLY A 212 -0.44 -3.42 -0.68
N LEU A 213 0.82 -3.67 -1.05
CA LEU A 213 1.95 -3.51 -0.12
C LEU A 213 2.20 -2.04 0.20
N VAL A 214 2.56 -1.78 1.45
CA VAL A 214 3.00 -0.46 1.91
C VAL A 214 4.35 -0.16 1.27
N THR A 215 4.35 0.79 0.34
CA THR A 215 5.55 1.27 -0.33
C THR A 215 6.01 2.56 0.29
N THR A 216 7.28 2.66 0.64
CA THR A 216 7.90 3.92 1.08
C THR A 216 8.67 4.55 -0.06
N CYS A 217 8.42 5.83 -0.33
CA CYS A 217 9.13 6.58 -1.34
C CYS A 217 10.66 6.58 -1.05
N PRO A 218 11.52 6.11 -1.97
CA PRO A 218 12.95 5.97 -1.71
C PRO A 218 13.67 7.32 -1.70
N TYR A 219 13.09 8.36 -2.29
CA TYR A 219 13.67 9.69 -2.37
C TYR A 219 13.76 10.37 -0.99
N ALA A 220 14.95 10.86 -0.66
CA ALA A 220 15.25 11.53 0.61
C ALA A 220 14.35 12.72 0.92
N SER A 221 13.93 13.46 -0.10
CA SER A 221 13.03 14.61 0.04
C SER A 221 11.58 14.23 0.36
N CYS A 222 11.19 12.97 0.20
CA CYS A 222 9.81 12.53 0.41
C CYS A 222 9.69 11.56 1.59
N LYS A 223 10.29 10.37 1.50
CA LYS A 223 10.22 9.29 2.52
C LYS A 223 8.82 8.92 3.06
N LYS A 224 7.73 9.45 2.49
CA LYS A 224 6.35 9.11 2.85
C LYS A 224 5.94 7.77 2.24
N SER A 225 5.16 7.02 3.00
CA SER A 225 4.58 5.76 2.55
C SER A 225 3.26 5.98 1.82
N TYR A 226 2.93 5.04 0.93
CA TYR A 226 1.68 4.97 0.21
C TYR A 226 1.40 3.50 -0.14
N GLN A 227 0.18 3.22 -0.58
CA GLN A 227 -0.17 1.91 -1.15
C GLN A 227 -0.89 2.13 -2.47
N ALA A 228 -0.81 1.17 -3.38
CA ALA A 228 -1.59 1.20 -4.59
C ALA A 228 -2.17 -0.18 -4.89
N LEU A 229 -3.40 -0.18 -5.39
CA LEU A 229 -4.18 -1.38 -5.64
C LEU A 229 -5.08 -1.14 -6.83
N ASP A 230 -5.23 -2.13 -7.71
CA ASP A 230 -6.19 -2.02 -8.80
C ASP A 230 -7.63 -2.07 -8.28
N CYS A 231 -8.47 -1.19 -8.82
CA CYS A 231 -9.90 -1.29 -8.59
C CYS A 231 -10.40 -2.61 -9.19
N PRO A 232 -11.10 -3.47 -8.44
CA PRO A 232 -11.54 -4.76 -8.95
C PRO A 232 -12.59 -4.62 -10.07
N HIS A 233 -13.24 -3.47 -10.17
CA HIS A 233 -14.31 -3.21 -11.14
C HIS A 233 -13.80 -2.68 -12.49
N CYS A 234 -12.79 -1.81 -12.48
CA CYS A 234 -12.28 -1.18 -13.70
C CYS A 234 -10.80 -1.48 -14.00
N GLN A 235 -10.13 -2.24 -13.13
CA GLN A 235 -8.72 -2.64 -13.26
C GLN A 235 -7.75 -1.45 -13.40
N ARG A 236 -8.17 -0.26 -12.94
CA ARG A 236 -7.32 0.93 -12.89
C ARG A 236 -6.76 1.11 -11.49
N ILE A 237 -5.49 1.50 -11.45
CA ILE A 237 -4.74 1.63 -10.21
C ILE A 237 -5.26 2.79 -9.35
N ASN A 238 -5.60 2.47 -8.10
CA ASN A 238 -5.97 3.44 -7.09
C ASN A 238 -4.81 3.61 -6.11
N VAL A 239 -4.31 4.84 -5.98
CA VAL A 239 -3.15 5.16 -5.13
C VAL A 239 -3.62 5.91 -3.87
N ARG A 240 -3.27 5.39 -2.69
CA ARG A 240 -3.61 5.98 -1.38
C ARG A 240 -2.38 6.53 -0.69
N LYS A 241 -2.41 7.85 -0.45
CA LYS A 241 -1.34 8.61 0.22
C LYS A 241 -1.07 8.17 1.67
N ASN A 242 -2.05 7.58 2.36
CA ASN A 242 -1.92 7.26 3.78
C ASN A 242 -1.59 5.80 4.06
N ALA A 243 -1.37 4.97 3.02
CA ALA A 243 -1.07 3.55 3.15
C ALA A 243 -2.02 2.82 4.13
N ASP A 244 -3.33 2.99 3.91
CA ASP A 244 -4.39 2.47 4.77
C ASP A 244 -5.25 1.37 4.13
N TYR A 245 -4.88 0.83 2.96
CA TYR A 245 -5.44 -0.42 2.43
C TYR A 245 -5.20 -1.58 3.41
N GLY A 246 -6.20 -2.44 3.55
CA GLY A 246 -6.16 -3.61 4.43
C GLY A 246 -6.78 -3.41 5.81
N LYS A 247 -7.25 -2.21 6.14
CA LYS A 247 -7.96 -1.91 7.40
C LYS A 247 -9.45 -2.23 7.37
N GLY A 248 -9.91 -2.95 6.34
CA GLY A 248 -11.33 -3.29 6.23
C GLY A 248 -12.22 -2.08 5.96
N LEU A 249 -11.68 -1.01 5.41
CA LEU A 249 -12.46 0.17 5.04
C LEU A 249 -13.13 -0.05 3.68
N ILE A 250 -14.26 0.61 3.47
CA ILE A 250 -14.91 0.69 2.16
C ILE A 250 -14.24 1.83 1.40
N TYR A 251 -13.80 1.56 0.19
CA TYR A 251 -13.14 2.51 -0.70
C TYR A 251 -13.99 2.72 -1.94
N THR A 252 -14.18 3.97 -2.33
CA THR A 252 -14.70 4.31 -3.66
C THR A 252 -13.54 4.40 -4.64
N CYS A 253 -13.72 3.85 -5.84
CA CYS A 253 -12.80 4.03 -6.96
C CYS A 253 -12.61 5.52 -7.25
N ALA A 254 -11.36 5.96 -7.40
CA ALA A 254 -11.01 7.37 -7.62
C ALA A 254 -11.40 7.91 -9.01
N TYR A 255 -11.81 7.05 -9.93
CA TYR A 255 -12.20 7.41 -11.28
C TYR A 255 -13.72 7.56 -11.37
N GLU A 256 -14.19 8.75 -11.76
CA GLU A 256 -15.61 9.13 -11.78
C GLU A 256 -16.49 8.22 -12.64
N ASP A 257 -15.96 7.76 -13.77
CA ASP A 257 -16.63 6.83 -14.70
C ASP A 257 -16.75 5.40 -14.13
N CYS A 258 -16.00 5.06 -13.08
CA CYS A 258 -16.20 3.83 -12.32
C CYS A 258 -17.00 4.08 -11.05
N ALA A 259 -16.51 4.94 -10.16
CA ALA A 259 -17.13 5.34 -8.88
C ALA A 259 -17.69 4.21 -7.98
N GLN A 260 -17.42 2.94 -8.30
CA GLN A 260 -17.91 1.80 -7.54
C GLN A 260 -17.07 1.62 -6.27
N THR A 261 -17.74 1.10 -5.24
CA THR A 261 -17.11 0.80 -3.96
C THR A 261 -16.52 -0.61 -3.94
N TYR A 262 -15.46 -0.78 -3.17
CA TYR A 262 -14.85 -2.08 -2.90
C TYR A 262 -14.25 -2.05 -1.50
N GLN A 263 -14.10 -3.22 -0.89
CA GLN A 263 -13.54 -3.34 0.46
C GLN A 263 -12.22 -4.09 0.43
N THR A 264 -11.26 -3.68 1.25
CA THR A 264 -9.96 -4.34 1.33
C THR A 264 -9.62 -4.78 2.75
N ILE A 265 -9.18 -6.02 2.89
CA ILE A 265 -8.81 -6.61 4.17
C ILE A 265 -7.44 -7.27 4.06
N GLY A 266 -6.54 -6.94 4.98
CA GLY A 266 -5.29 -7.68 5.13
C GLY A 266 -5.57 -9.09 5.66
N CYS A 267 -5.08 -10.11 4.96
CA CYS A 267 -5.11 -11.47 5.49
C CYS A 267 -4.23 -11.51 6.75
N PRO A 268 -4.72 -12.01 7.89
CA PRO A 268 -3.90 -12.04 9.08
C PRO A 268 -2.78 -13.09 8.99
N HIS A 269 -2.90 -14.07 8.08
CA HIS A 269 -1.94 -15.16 7.89
C HIS A 269 -0.75 -14.77 7.01
N CYS A 270 -1.00 -14.18 5.83
CA CYS A 270 0.05 -13.81 4.88
C CYS A 270 0.26 -12.29 4.72
N GLN A 271 -0.54 -11.46 5.40
CA GLN A 271 -0.51 -9.99 5.33
C GLN A 271 -0.86 -9.39 3.95
N ARG A 272 -1.07 -10.22 2.92
CA ARG A 272 -1.53 -9.78 1.60
C ARG A 272 -2.97 -9.25 1.66
N ILE A 273 -3.26 -8.28 0.81
CA ILE A 273 -4.58 -7.65 0.72
C ILE A 273 -5.54 -8.56 -0.05
N ASN A 274 -6.73 -8.75 0.52
CA ASN A 274 -7.88 -9.38 -0.13
C ASN A 274 -8.85 -8.26 -0.51
N VAL A 275 -9.31 -8.29 -1.76
CA VAL A 275 -10.21 -7.29 -2.33
C VAL A 275 -11.56 -7.95 -2.55
N ARG A 276 -12.64 -7.28 -2.18
CA ARG A 276 -14.02 -7.71 -2.48
C ARG A 276 -14.78 -6.60 -3.17
N THR A 277 -15.53 -6.99 -4.20
CA THR A 277 -16.36 -6.13 -5.05
C THR A 277 -17.73 -5.86 -4.44
N ASP A 278 -18.26 -6.82 -3.67
CA ASP A 278 -19.40 -6.68 -2.79
C ASP A 278 -18.89 -6.10 -1.46
N ALA A 279 -19.21 -4.83 -1.18
CA ALA A 279 -18.68 -4.08 -0.04
C ALA A 279 -19.14 -4.57 1.35
N ASP A 280 -19.60 -5.82 1.45
CA ASP A 280 -20.25 -6.40 2.61
C ASP A 280 -19.48 -7.65 3.08
N TYR A 281 -18.38 -7.43 3.81
CA TYR A 281 -17.94 -8.46 4.74
C TYR A 281 -18.98 -8.57 5.86
N GLU A 282 -19.85 -9.57 5.74
CA GLU A 282 -20.79 -9.93 6.80
C GLU A 282 -20.05 -10.27 8.11
N GLN A 283 -20.63 -9.79 9.21
CA GLN A 283 -20.03 -9.96 10.53
C GLN A 283 -20.06 -11.44 10.95
N GLY A 284 -18.92 -11.95 11.39
CA GLY A 284 -18.80 -13.30 11.92
C GLY A 284 -18.72 -14.41 10.88
N LEU A 285 -18.73 -14.10 9.58
CA LEU A 285 -18.44 -15.10 8.56
C LEU A 285 -16.95 -15.44 8.51
N VAL A 286 -16.68 -16.70 8.14
CA VAL A 286 -15.33 -17.21 7.92
C VAL A 286 -15.02 -17.13 6.44
N TYR A 287 -14.01 -16.33 6.10
CA TYR A 287 -13.51 -16.11 4.75
C TYR A 287 -12.25 -16.92 4.53
N LYS A 288 -12.05 -17.41 3.30
CA LYS A 288 -10.79 -17.99 2.87
C LYS A 288 -9.95 -16.89 2.20
N CYS A 289 -8.65 -16.84 2.46
CA CYS A 289 -7.76 -15.95 1.75
C CYS A 289 -7.80 -16.25 0.24
N ALA A 290 -7.96 -15.20 -0.59
CA ALA A 290 -7.97 -15.31 -2.05
C ALA A 290 -6.61 -15.74 -2.62
N HIS A 291 -5.52 -15.50 -1.87
CA HIS A 291 -4.19 -15.96 -2.22
C HIS A 291 -4.06 -17.46 -1.93
N THR A 292 -4.09 -18.28 -2.99
CA THR A 292 -4.11 -19.75 -2.92
C THR A 292 -2.95 -20.34 -2.12
N GLU A 293 -1.77 -19.72 -2.20
CA GLU A 293 -0.56 -20.09 -1.44
C GLU A 293 -0.73 -19.93 0.08
N CYS A 294 -1.57 -18.98 0.52
CA CYS A 294 -1.85 -18.77 1.93
C CYS A 294 -2.83 -19.82 2.45
N GLY A 295 -3.94 -20.03 1.73
CA GLY A 295 -4.99 -21.00 2.07
C GLY A 295 -5.72 -20.79 3.40
N GLY A 296 -5.23 -19.88 4.27
CA GLY A 296 -5.73 -19.65 5.61
C GLY A 296 -7.11 -19.01 5.61
N THR A 297 -7.92 -19.38 6.61
CA THR A 297 -9.23 -18.78 6.84
C THR A 297 -9.17 -17.70 7.90
N TYR A 298 -9.99 -16.66 7.77
CA TYR A 298 -10.10 -15.58 8.73
C TYR A 298 -11.54 -15.19 8.95
N GLN A 299 -11.84 -14.62 10.11
CA GLN A 299 -13.16 -14.11 10.44
C GLN A 299 -13.12 -12.59 10.51
N THR A 300 -14.18 -11.94 10.03
CA THR A 300 -14.34 -10.48 10.07
C THR A 300 -15.33 -10.05 11.12
N ILE A 301 -14.99 -9.00 11.87
CA ILE A 301 -15.82 -8.46 12.95
C ILE A 301 -15.84 -6.95 12.82
N GLY A 302 -17.02 -6.39 12.51
CA GLY A 302 -17.22 -4.95 12.44
C GLY A 302 -17.10 -4.31 13.82
N CYS A 303 -16.36 -3.21 13.93
CA CYS A 303 -16.37 -2.38 15.12
C CYS A 303 -17.73 -1.67 15.24
N PRO A 304 -18.49 -1.85 16.33
CA PRO A 304 -19.81 -1.24 16.49
C PRO A 304 -19.76 0.29 16.64
N HIS A 305 -18.58 0.88 16.86
CA HIS A 305 -18.40 2.32 17.02
C HIS A 305 -18.13 3.07 15.71
N CYS A 306 -17.45 2.43 14.76
CA CYS A 306 -16.99 3.11 13.54
C CYS A 306 -17.03 2.24 12.27
N GLN A 307 -17.63 1.05 12.36
CA GLN A 307 -17.78 0.08 11.27
C GLN A 307 -16.46 -0.43 10.64
N THR A 308 -15.32 -0.10 11.24
CA THR A 308 -14.03 -0.66 10.80
C THR A 308 -13.99 -2.15 11.07
N ILE A 309 -13.59 -2.94 10.07
CA ILE A 309 -13.51 -4.38 10.20
C ILE A 309 -12.22 -4.82 10.86
N ASN A 310 -12.36 -5.66 11.87
CA ASN A 310 -11.30 -6.37 12.56
C ASN A 310 -11.21 -7.78 11.99
N VAL A 311 -10.00 -8.33 11.90
CA VAL A 311 -9.73 -9.59 11.21
C VAL A 311 -9.02 -10.53 12.17
N ARG A 312 -9.47 -11.79 12.23
CA ARG A 312 -8.92 -12.79 13.15
C ARG A 312 -8.47 -14.05 12.43
N LYS A 313 -7.32 -14.61 12.86
CA LYS A 313 -6.75 -15.88 12.35
C LYS A 313 -7.57 -17.13 12.66
N ARG A 314 -8.42 -17.11 13.70
CA ARG A 314 -9.20 -18.26 14.18
C ARG A 314 -10.65 -17.85 14.40
N ALA A 315 -11.57 -18.66 13.93
CA ALA A 315 -13.02 -18.44 13.99
C ALA A 315 -13.65 -18.88 15.33
N ASP A 316 -12.89 -18.96 16.41
CA ASP A 316 -13.40 -19.40 17.72
C ASP A 316 -14.11 -18.25 18.43
N CYS A 317 -15.32 -17.91 17.99
CA CYS A 317 -16.16 -16.84 18.52
C CYS A 317 -16.75 -17.17 19.92
N HIS A 318 -16.52 -18.36 20.45
CA HIS A 318 -17.14 -18.84 21.69
C HIS A 318 -16.62 -18.24 22.99
N ARG A 319 -15.52 -17.47 22.93
CA ARG A 319 -15.00 -16.74 24.09
C ARG A 319 -15.42 -15.28 23.95
N GLY A 320 -15.94 -14.70 25.04
CA GLY A 320 -16.25 -13.27 25.16
C GLY A 320 -15.00 -12.42 25.05
N PHE A 321 -14.42 -12.29 23.86
CA PHE A 321 -13.16 -11.59 23.65
C PHE A 321 -13.41 -10.09 23.58
N ILE A 322 -12.61 -9.32 24.33
CA ILE A 322 -12.56 -7.86 24.19
C ILE A 322 -11.61 -7.52 23.06
N TYR A 323 -12.11 -6.80 22.07
CA TYR A 323 -11.38 -6.31 20.90
C TYR A 323 -11.10 -4.83 21.04
N GLY A 324 -9.89 -4.41 20.67
CA GLY A 324 -9.62 -3.02 20.31
C GLY A 324 -9.92 -2.80 18.83
N CYS A 325 -10.54 -1.68 18.48
CA CYS A 325 -10.78 -1.33 17.09
C CYS A 325 -9.47 -1.18 16.30
N ALA A 326 -9.34 -1.87 15.16
CA ALA A 326 -8.19 -1.75 14.25
C ALA A 326 -8.00 -0.34 13.68
N ASN A 327 -9.05 0.49 13.66
CA ASN A 327 -8.92 1.91 13.39
C ASN A 327 -8.39 2.62 14.64
N THR A 328 -7.10 2.97 14.62
CA THR A 328 -6.41 3.67 15.70
C THR A 328 -7.02 5.02 16.05
N LYS A 329 -7.76 5.67 15.13
CA LYS A 329 -8.51 6.90 15.45
C LYS A 329 -9.75 6.65 16.28
N CYS A 330 -10.36 5.46 16.16
CA CYS A 330 -11.50 5.07 16.97
C CYS A 330 -11.05 4.74 18.40
N GLY A 331 -10.06 3.86 18.54
CA GLY A 331 -9.46 3.49 19.84
C GLY A 331 -10.41 2.83 20.86
N LYS A 332 -11.70 2.69 20.54
CA LYS A 332 -12.70 2.06 21.40
C LYS A 332 -12.52 0.54 21.45
N LYS A 333 -12.89 -0.04 22.58
CA LYS A 333 -13.00 -1.48 22.77
C LYS A 333 -14.46 -1.91 22.63
N PHE A 334 -14.66 -3.16 22.24
CA PHE A 334 -15.96 -3.81 22.19
C PHE A 334 -15.76 -5.30 22.48
N GLN A 335 -16.80 -6.03 22.85
CA GLN A 335 -16.70 -7.46 23.16
C GLN A 335 -17.60 -8.27 22.26
N THR A 336 -17.22 -9.51 21.94
CA THR A 336 -18.06 -10.38 21.11
C THR A 336 -18.18 -11.78 21.66
N ILE A 337 -19.35 -12.40 21.48
CA ILE A 337 -19.56 -13.82 21.76
C ILE A 337 -20.41 -14.48 20.67
N GLY A 338 -20.03 -15.69 20.27
CA GLY A 338 -20.81 -16.50 19.34
C GLY A 338 -22.06 -17.04 20.01
N CYS A 339 -23.23 -16.82 19.42
CA CYS A 339 -24.47 -17.46 19.83
C CYS A 339 -24.37 -18.97 19.61
N PRO A 340 -24.62 -19.82 20.62
CA PRO A 340 -24.57 -21.27 20.44
C PRO A 340 -25.69 -21.81 19.54
N HIS A 341 -26.75 -21.03 19.31
CA HIS A 341 -27.92 -21.44 18.54
C HIS A 341 -27.77 -21.22 17.05
N CYS A 342 -27.47 -19.99 16.65
CA CYS A 342 -27.36 -19.61 15.23
C CYS A 342 -25.92 -19.43 14.75
N ARG A 343 -24.92 -19.57 15.64
CA ARG A 343 -23.48 -19.38 15.38
C ARG A 343 -23.09 -17.96 14.92
N ARG A 344 -24.03 -17.01 14.87
CA ARG A 344 -23.74 -15.59 14.64
C ARG A 344 -23.10 -14.94 15.86
N ILE A 345 -22.38 -13.84 15.63
CA ILE A 345 -21.64 -13.13 16.67
C ILE A 345 -22.51 -12.02 17.27
N ASN A 346 -22.76 -12.10 18.57
CA ASN A 346 -23.29 -10.98 19.33
C ASN A 346 -22.16 -10.01 19.66
N ILE A 347 -22.46 -8.72 19.59
CA ILE A 347 -21.49 -7.64 19.80
C ILE A 347 -21.99 -6.71 20.91
N TRP A 348 -21.16 -6.52 21.92
CA TRP A 348 -21.37 -5.56 23.01
C TRP A 348 -20.51 -4.34 22.73
N LYS A 349 -21.17 -3.23 22.40
CA LYS A 349 -20.51 -2.01 21.94
C LYS A 349 -19.50 -1.50 22.96
N ASP A 350 -19.84 -1.50 24.24
CA ASP A 350 -19.00 -0.90 25.28
C ASP A 350 -18.15 -1.91 26.05
N ALA A 351 -18.02 -3.13 25.52
CA ALA A 351 -17.31 -4.24 26.15
C ALA A 351 -17.80 -4.54 27.59
N ASP A 352 -19.11 -4.46 27.77
CA ASP A 352 -19.84 -4.59 29.02
C ASP A 352 -20.51 -5.97 29.18
N TYR A 353 -20.08 -6.97 28.40
CA TYR A 353 -20.61 -8.32 28.54
C TYR A 353 -20.18 -8.93 29.88
N LYS A 354 -21.18 -9.40 30.65
CA LYS A 354 -20.98 -10.02 31.97
C LYS A 354 -21.20 -11.53 31.89
N GLU A 355 -20.15 -12.30 32.20
CA GLU A 355 -20.24 -13.76 32.33
C GLU A 355 -21.20 -14.16 33.44
N GLY A 356 -21.83 -15.32 33.29
CA GLY A 356 -22.82 -15.84 34.23
C GLY A 356 -24.18 -15.17 34.17
N LEU A 357 -24.35 -14.03 33.46
CA LEU A 357 -25.68 -13.49 33.17
C LEU A 357 -26.33 -14.20 31.98
N VAL A 358 -27.66 -14.18 31.96
CA VAL A 358 -28.46 -14.68 30.84
C VAL A 358 -28.52 -13.60 29.76
N HIS A 359 -28.06 -13.94 28.56
CA HIS A 359 -28.07 -13.05 27.41
C HIS A 359 -29.05 -13.55 26.35
N THR A 360 -29.68 -12.62 25.63
CA THR A 360 -30.53 -12.95 24.47
C THR A 360 -29.75 -12.67 23.19
N CYS A 361 -29.80 -13.59 22.23
CA CYS A 361 -29.21 -13.37 20.92
C CYS A 361 -29.83 -12.13 20.25
N ALA A 362 -29.00 -11.18 19.82
CA ALA A 362 -29.42 -9.90 19.24
C ALA A 362 -29.99 -10.00 17.82
N TYR A 363 -29.95 -11.19 17.20
CA TYR A 363 -30.55 -11.43 15.88
C TYR A 363 -31.98 -11.93 16.04
N ASP A 364 -32.94 -11.18 15.48
CA ASP A 364 -34.39 -11.43 15.62
C ASP A 364 -34.79 -12.86 15.25
N GLU A 365 -34.24 -13.38 14.15
CA GLU A 365 -34.43 -14.76 13.67
C GLU A 365 -34.00 -15.85 14.67
N CYS A 366 -33.12 -15.50 15.62
CA CYS A 366 -32.69 -16.39 16.69
C CYS A 366 -33.42 -16.03 17.97
N SER A 367 -33.17 -14.85 18.55
CA SER A 367 -33.77 -14.36 19.81
C SER A 367 -33.73 -15.34 21.01
N ARG A 368 -32.96 -16.42 20.92
CA ARG A 368 -32.81 -17.43 21.97
C ARG A 368 -31.85 -16.95 23.04
N LYS A 369 -32.18 -17.29 24.28
CA LYS A 369 -31.34 -17.03 25.44
C LYS A 369 -30.17 -18.01 25.49
N PHE A 370 -29.06 -17.56 26.03
CA PHE A 370 -27.89 -18.37 26.33
C PHE A 370 -27.12 -17.76 27.50
N GLN A 371 -26.26 -18.55 28.11
CA GLN A 371 -25.41 -18.12 29.22
C GLN A 371 -24.06 -18.79 29.06
N THR A 372 -22.99 -18.09 29.48
CA THR A 372 -21.65 -18.68 29.46
C THR A 372 -20.87 -18.32 30.71
N ILE A 373 -19.96 -19.22 31.10
CA ILE A 373 -18.97 -19.02 32.17
C ILE A 373 -17.66 -19.65 31.73
N THR A 374 -16.56 -18.93 31.92
CA THR A 374 -15.22 -19.48 31.75
C THR A 374 -14.86 -20.41 32.91
N CYS A 375 -14.58 -21.67 32.63
CA CYS A 375 -14.13 -22.63 33.63
C CYS A 375 -12.80 -22.18 34.25
N PRO A 376 -12.70 -22.04 35.58
CA PRO A 376 -11.50 -21.49 36.22
C PRO A 376 -10.30 -22.45 36.25
N HIS A 377 -10.50 -23.71 35.83
CA HIS A 377 -9.48 -24.75 35.81
C HIS A 377 -8.78 -24.91 34.46
N CYS A 378 -9.51 -24.72 33.36
CA CYS A 378 -8.99 -24.94 32.00
C CYS A 378 -9.17 -23.75 31.06
N GLU A 379 -9.75 -22.64 31.55
CA GLU A 379 -9.98 -21.40 30.80
C GLU A 379 -10.82 -21.59 29.51
N ARG A 380 -11.60 -22.67 29.46
CA ARG A 380 -12.56 -22.90 28.38
C ARG A 380 -13.94 -22.46 28.81
N VAL A 381 -14.71 -21.97 27.85
CA VAL A 381 -16.04 -21.44 28.10
C VAL A 381 -17.04 -22.57 28.11
N ASN A 382 -17.77 -22.68 29.21
CA ASN A 382 -18.97 -23.50 29.33
C ASN A 382 -20.13 -22.69 28.77
N ILE A 383 -20.93 -23.31 27.90
CA ILE A 383 -22.03 -22.64 27.21
C ILE A 383 -23.31 -23.42 27.45
N TRP A 384 -24.31 -22.74 28.00
CA TRP A 384 -25.67 -23.28 28.13
C TRP A 384 -26.54 -22.68 27.04
N LYS A 385 -26.95 -23.55 26.10
CA LYS A 385 -27.82 -23.16 24.98
C LYS A 385 -29.31 -23.19 25.37
N ASP A 386 -29.76 -24.21 26.09
CA ASP A 386 -31.18 -24.49 26.34
C ASP A 386 -31.54 -24.48 27.83
N GLY A 387 -30.82 -23.69 28.62
CA GLY A 387 -30.99 -23.60 30.06
C GLY A 387 -30.00 -22.62 30.66
N PHE A 388 -29.98 -22.57 31.98
CA PHE A 388 -29.10 -21.71 32.76
C PHE A 388 -28.51 -22.54 33.90
N TYR A 389 -27.30 -22.22 34.33
CA TYR A 389 -26.82 -22.77 35.60
C TYR A 389 -27.61 -22.12 36.74
N SER A 390 -27.90 -22.89 37.78
CA SER A 390 -28.49 -22.37 39.00
C SER A 390 -27.40 -21.71 39.84
N PRO A 391 -27.53 -20.43 40.26
CA PRO A 391 -26.56 -19.78 41.12
C PRO A 391 -26.20 -20.63 42.34
N GLY A 392 -24.91 -20.87 42.55
CA GLY A 392 -24.39 -21.66 43.67
C GLY A 392 -24.43 -23.18 43.45
N ALA A 393 -25.06 -23.68 42.38
CA ALA A 393 -25.03 -25.10 42.06
C ALA A 393 -23.65 -25.52 41.51
N THR A 394 -23.27 -26.77 41.78
CA THR A 394 -22.03 -27.36 41.25
C THR A 394 -22.11 -27.48 39.74
N ILE A 395 -21.11 -26.92 39.06
CA ILE A 395 -20.94 -26.94 37.61
C ILE A 395 -19.75 -27.83 37.29
N SER A 396 -20.00 -28.98 36.65
CA SER A 396 -18.94 -29.82 36.11
C SER A 396 -18.51 -29.32 34.73
N CYS A 397 -17.20 -29.15 34.51
CA CYS A 397 -16.66 -28.73 33.22
C CYS A 397 -16.95 -29.78 32.13
N PRO A 398 -17.63 -29.44 31.02
CA PRO A 398 -18.06 -30.42 30.02
C PRO A 398 -16.89 -30.95 29.15
N TYR A 399 -15.72 -30.33 29.23
CA TYR A 399 -14.52 -30.77 28.52
C TYR A 399 -13.89 -31.95 29.26
N LYS A 400 -13.84 -33.13 28.63
CA LYS A 400 -13.41 -34.41 29.23
C LYS A 400 -12.02 -34.33 29.89
N GLU A 401 -11.11 -33.58 29.28
CA GLU A 401 -9.75 -33.36 29.78
C GLU A 401 -9.68 -32.48 31.03
N CYS A 402 -10.71 -31.68 31.30
CA CYS A 402 -10.84 -30.92 32.53
C CYS A 402 -11.67 -31.72 33.52
N GLY A 403 -12.96 -31.93 33.25
CA GLY A 403 -13.92 -32.63 34.11
C GLY A 403 -14.12 -32.03 35.52
N ARG A 404 -13.32 -31.04 35.91
CA ARG A 404 -13.34 -30.45 37.25
C ARG A 404 -14.61 -29.65 37.49
N GLU A 405 -14.99 -29.64 38.75
CA GLU A 405 -16.18 -28.93 39.22
C GLU A 405 -15.81 -27.56 39.76
N PHE A 406 -16.75 -26.63 39.70
CA PHE A 406 -16.67 -25.31 40.31
C PHE A 406 -18.09 -24.81 40.58
N GLN A 407 -18.23 -23.75 41.37
CA GLN A 407 -19.51 -23.06 41.55
C GLN A 407 -19.35 -21.60 41.15
N ALA A 408 -20.46 -20.97 40.76
CA ALA A 408 -20.48 -19.57 40.41
C ALA A 408 -21.77 -18.90 40.91
N VAL A 409 -21.69 -17.60 41.23
CA VAL A 409 -22.84 -16.76 41.60
C VAL A 409 -22.56 -15.34 41.12
N ASN A 410 -23.49 -14.71 40.40
CA ASN A 410 -23.42 -13.27 40.14
C ASN A 410 -23.86 -12.52 41.39
N CYS A 411 -23.05 -11.54 41.85
CA CYS A 411 -23.41 -10.68 42.97
C CYS A 411 -24.65 -9.84 42.62
N PRO A 412 -25.67 -9.76 43.48
CA PRO A 412 -26.91 -9.03 43.15
C PRO A 412 -26.71 -7.51 43.09
N HIS A 413 -25.68 -6.97 43.75
CA HIS A 413 -25.43 -5.52 43.84
C HIS A 413 -24.70 -4.94 42.61
N CYS A 414 -23.86 -5.74 41.94
CA CYS A 414 -23.00 -5.26 40.84
C CYS A 414 -22.93 -6.20 39.64
N GLU A 415 -23.53 -7.38 39.76
CA GLU A 415 -23.58 -8.46 38.76
C GLU A 415 -22.22 -9.10 38.45
N VAL A 416 -21.16 -8.77 39.20
CA VAL A 416 -19.84 -9.41 39.08
C VAL A 416 -19.95 -10.89 39.43
N LEU A 417 -19.35 -11.74 38.59
CA LEU A 417 -19.33 -13.18 38.77
C LEU A 417 -18.33 -13.59 39.85
N ASN A 418 -18.84 -14.19 40.92
CA ASN A 418 -18.03 -14.79 41.99
C ASN A 418 -17.86 -16.29 41.64
N ILE A 419 -16.63 -16.80 41.72
CA ILE A 419 -16.30 -18.18 41.33
C ILE A 419 -15.56 -18.89 42.45
N TRP A 420 -16.04 -20.09 42.81
CA TRP A 420 -15.40 -20.98 43.77
C TRP A 420 -14.79 -22.17 43.02
N LYS A 421 -13.47 -22.17 42.89
CA LYS A 421 -12.71 -23.17 42.11
C LYS A 421 -12.88 -24.58 42.65
N ASP A 422 -13.00 -24.74 43.96
CA ASP A 422 -13.07 -26.05 44.61
C ASP A 422 -14.51 -26.50 44.90
N ALA A 423 -15.50 -25.82 44.32
CA ALA A 423 -16.92 -26.10 44.53
C ALA A 423 -17.31 -26.23 46.02
N ASN A 424 -16.82 -25.31 46.85
CA ASN A 424 -17.04 -25.26 48.29
C ASN A 424 -18.01 -24.13 48.73
N TYR A 425 -18.77 -23.56 47.81
CA TYR A 425 -19.88 -22.65 48.11
C TYR A 425 -21.01 -23.42 48.80
N GLN A 426 -21.43 -22.93 49.96
CA GLN A 426 -22.55 -23.45 50.75
C GLN A 426 -23.74 -22.49 50.70
N GLU A 427 -24.90 -23.03 50.32
CA GLU A 427 -26.17 -22.31 50.31
C GLU A 427 -26.57 -21.83 51.73
N GLY A 428 -27.21 -20.67 51.82
CA GLY A 428 -27.62 -20.06 53.09
C GLY A 428 -26.55 -19.25 53.82
N LEU A 429 -25.25 -19.45 53.52
CA LEU A 429 -24.17 -18.62 54.07
C LEU A 429 -24.05 -17.28 53.36
N VAL A 430 -23.55 -16.27 54.09
CA VAL A 430 -23.33 -14.92 53.57
C VAL A 430 -21.90 -14.78 53.07
N TYR A 431 -21.75 -14.33 51.83
CA TYR A 431 -20.48 -14.09 51.15
C TYR A 431 -20.37 -12.61 50.78
N THR A 432 -19.14 -12.08 50.78
CA THR A 432 -18.84 -10.75 50.26
C THR A 432 -18.47 -10.85 48.78
N CYS A 433 -18.91 -9.88 47.97
CA CYS A 433 -18.53 -9.81 46.57
C CYS A 433 -17.00 -9.75 46.40
N VAL A 434 -16.48 -10.44 45.38
CA VAL A 434 -15.04 -10.42 45.01
C VAL A 434 -14.59 -9.11 44.36
N ASP A 435 -15.50 -8.23 43.95
CA ASP A 435 -15.15 -6.92 43.41
C ASP A 435 -14.85 -5.95 44.54
N ASP A 436 -13.61 -5.45 44.61
CA ASP A 436 -13.16 -4.51 45.65
C ASP A 436 -13.98 -3.21 45.67
N GLN A 437 -14.61 -2.84 44.55
CA GLN A 437 -15.50 -1.68 44.46
C GLN A 437 -16.91 -1.98 44.99
N CYS A 438 -17.25 -3.24 45.18
CA CYS A 438 -18.53 -3.70 45.68
C CYS A 438 -18.37 -4.42 47.02
N GLN A 439 -18.64 -3.72 48.12
CA GLN A 439 -18.66 -4.35 49.46
C GLN A 439 -19.99 -5.05 49.78
N GLY A 440 -20.82 -5.30 48.77
CA GLY A 440 -22.12 -5.94 48.93
C GLY A 440 -21.99 -7.38 49.42
N ARG A 441 -22.87 -7.78 50.34
CA ARG A 441 -22.93 -9.12 50.92
C ARG A 441 -24.16 -9.85 50.42
N PHE A 442 -24.02 -11.11 50.03
CA PHE A 442 -25.12 -11.88 49.45
C PHE A 442 -25.11 -13.33 49.94
N LYS A 443 -26.26 -13.99 49.83
CA LYS A 443 -26.42 -15.43 50.06
C LYS A 443 -27.31 -16.02 48.97
N THR A 444 -27.27 -17.32 48.75
CA THR A 444 -28.31 -18.00 47.97
C THR A 444 -29.27 -18.73 48.89
N LEU A 445 -30.54 -18.80 48.48
CA LEU A 445 -31.57 -19.62 49.11
C LEU A 445 -32.50 -20.16 48.02
N GLU A 446 -32.68 -21.47 47.98
CA GLU A 446 -33.45 -22.19 46.96
C GLU A 446 -33.01 -21.82 45.52
N GLY A 447 -31.69 -21.69 45.31
CA GLY A 447 -31.11 -21.31 44.02
C GLY A 447 -31.35 -19.86 43.59
N ARG A 448 -31.86 -18.99 44.48
CA ARG A 448 -32.01 -17.55 44.25
C ARG A 448 -30.96 -16.77 45.02
N VAL A 449 -30.37 -15.75 44.40
CA VAL A 449 -29.40 -14.86 45.05
C VAL A 449 -30.16 -13.75 45.78
N LEU A 450 -29.86 -13.55 47.06
CA LEU A 450 -30.49 -12.56 47.94
C LEU A 450 -29.43 -11.61 48.48
N GLU A 451 -29.76 -10.31 48.51
CA GLU A 451 -28.96 -9.32 49.23
C GLU A 451 -29.00 -9.62 50.74
N SER A 452 -27.86 -9.42 51.41
CA SER A 452 -27.72 -9.53 52.86
C SER A 452 -27.23 -8.19 53.39
N SER A 453 -27.87 -7.72 54.45
CA SER A 453 -27.39 -6.59 55.24
C SER A 453 -26.07 -6.87 55.96
#